data_AF-A0A940FEW7-F1
#
_entry.id   AF-A0A940FEW7-F1
#
_cell.length_a   1.000
_cell.length_b   1.000
_cell.length_c   1.000
_cell.angle_alpha   90.00
_cell.angle_beta   90.00
_cell.angle_gamma   90.00
#
_symmetry.space_group_name_H-M   'P 1'
#
loop_
_entity.id
_entity.type
_entity.pdbx_description
1 polymer ?
#
loop_
_entity_poly.entity_id
_entity_poly.type
_entity_poly.pdbx_seq_one_letter_code
_entity_poly.pdbx_strand_id
1 'polypeptide(L)'
;MSFPQLSVVVTTYNRVAILEKALRALLDQRTDFSYEVLVVDDGSTDGTPDLIAALSLDHPHLRCVAQPNQGRARARNTGIREAKGEYLCYVDSDVVVVPTFVQAHMEAHRVAREKRPGREVFVQGHSVNVDDFERLTEAKVPPFDPSRAFFDTKNISIRRALLEEVGGFDTGFVEYGWEDLEIGVRLKAKGVGIVRSNEALGFHYHPAFTVADLPKLRRIEEERGRMAARFLAMHPTLDVRLMTQDTWFHEGLNAILTWGGLLNERSLRPLFEALERAGYTGVAAQLAQIVLNQYNLRELRTALRNNP
;
A
#
# COMPACT_ATOMS: atom_id res chain seq x y z
N MET A 1 -28.35 -13.91 -11.13
CA MET A 1 -27.74 -12.86 -10.30
C MET A 1 -26.74 -12.13 -11.17
N SER A 2 -26.81 -10.80 -11.29
CA SER A 2 -25.76 -10.06 -12.01
C SER A 2 -24.50 -10.07 -11.16
N PHE A 3 -23.34 -10.33 -11.77
CA PHE A 3 -22.05 -10.19 -11.12
C PHE A 3 -21.78 -8.70 -10.84
N PRO A 4 -21.14 -8.33 -9.71
CA PRO A 4 -20.75 -6.95 -9.45
C PRO A 4 -19.79 -6.47 -10.54
N GLN A 5 -19.78 -5.18 -10.83
CA GLN A 5 -18.81 -4.60 -11.76
C GLN A 5 -17.45 -4.38 -11.08
N LEU A 6 -17.46 -4.03 -9.79
CA LEU A 6 -16.26 -3.79 -8.98
C LEU A 6 -16.26 -4.66 -7.72
N SER A 7 -15.13 -5.29 -7.42
CA SER A 7 -14.84 -5.82 -6.08
C SER A 7 -13.85 -4.88 -5.39
N VAL A 8 -14.29 -4.19 -4.33
CA VAL A 8 -13.37 -3.49 -3.45
C VAL A 8 -12.72 -4.51 -2.53
N VAL A 9 -11.41 -4.71 -2.65
CA VAL A 9 -10.65 -5.72 -1.92
C VAL A 9 -9.85 -5.07 -0.81
N VAL A 10 -10.14 -5.46 0.42
CA VAL A 10 -9.46 -5.00 1.64
C VAL A 10 -8.73 -6.17 2.27
N THR A 11 -7.40 -6.13 2.35
CA THR A 11 -6.64 -7.12 3.12
C THR A 11 -6.37 -6.59 4.51
N THR A 12 -6.59 -7.39 5.56
CA THR A 12 -6.42 -6.94 6.94
C THR A 12 -5.78 -8.01 7.83
N TYR A 13 -5.09 -7.56 8.88
CA TYR A 13 -4.54 -8.39 9.95
C TYR A 13 -4.39 -7.55 11.23
N ASN A 14 -5.16 -7.87 12.26
CA ASN A 14 -5.10 -7.27 13.60
C ASN A 14 -5.20 -5.73 13.62
N ARG A 15 -6.26 -5.18 13.02
CA ARG A 15 -6.51 -3.72 12.92
C ARG A 15 -7.98 -3.32 13.11
N VAL A 16 -8.72 -4.01 13.97
CA VAL A 16 -10.18 -3.88 14.13
C VAL A 16 -10.67 -2.42 14.22
N ALA A 17 -10.01 -1.57 15.00
CA ALA A 17 -10.47 -0.20 15.28
C ALA A 17 -10.47 0.71 14.04
N ILE A 18 -9.39 0.70 13.24
CA ILE A 18 -9.34 1.50 12.02
C ILE A 18 -10.13 0.83 10.88
N LEU A 19 -10.13 -0.51 10.85
CA LEU A 19 -10.90 -1.27 9.88
C LEU A 19 -12.38 -0.94 9.96
N GLU A 20 -12.96 -0.78 11.15
CA GLU A 20 -14.36 -0.39 11.30
C GLU A 20 -14.67 0.93 10.58
N LYS A 21 -13.84 1.98 10.77
CA LYS A 21 -14.02 3.26 10.09
C LYS A 21 -13.90 3.11 8.56
N ALA A 22 -12.91 2.35 8.10
CA ALA A 22 -12.69 2.09 6.67
C ALA A 22 -13.88 1.34 6.04
N LEU A 23 -14.34 0.25 6.67
CA LEU A 23 -15.47 -0.55 6.16
C LEU A 23 -16.76 0.25 6.13
N ARG A 24 -17.08 1.02 7.18
CA ARG A 24 -18.28 1.86 7.17
C ARG A 24 -18.29 2.85 6.01
N ALA A 25 -17.15 3.47 5.69
CA ALA A 25 -17.03 4.35 4.53
C ALA A 25 -17.17 3.59 3.20
N LEU A 26 -16.58 2.39 3.10
CA LEU A 26 -16.67 1.55 1.90
C LEU A 26 -18.06 0.98 1.64
N LEU A 27 -18.88 0.79 2.68
CA LEU A 27 -20.23 0.25 2.58
C LEU A 27 -21.29 1.34 2.29
N ASP A 28 -20.96 2.62 2.53
CA ASP A 28 -21.83 3.78 2.29
C ASP A 28 -21.44 4.57 1.04
N GLN A 29 -21.37 3.88 -0.10
CA GLN A 29 -20.99 4.48 -1.39
C GLN A 29 -22.19 4.94 -2.21
N ARG A 30 -22.08 6.15 -2.77
CA ARG A 30 -23.02 6.75 -3.72
C ARG A 30 -22.52 6.48 -5.14
N THR A 31 -23.09 5.47 -5.79
CA THR A 31 -22.66 5.04 -7.12
C THR A 31 -23.78 4.38 -7.91
N ASP A 32 -23.71 4.50 -9.24
CA ASP A 32 -24.60 3.79 -10.18
C ASP A 32 -24.07 2.40 -10.56
N PHE A 33 -22.86 2.04 -10.10
CA PHE A 33 -22.21 0.79 -10.42
C PHE A 33 -22.47 -0.26 -9.34
N SER A 34 -22.72 -1.50 -9.76
CA SER A 34 -22.79 -2.62 -8.80
C SER A 34 -21.41 -2.95 -8.26
N TYR A 35 -21.30 -3.12 -6.93
CA TYR A 35 -20.03 -3.46 -6.29
C TYR A 35 -20.21 -4.41 -5.11
N GLU A 36 -19.12 -5.06 -4.72
CA GLU A 36 -18.99 -5.76 -3.44
C GLU A 36 -17.79 -5.23 -2.66
N VAL A 37 -17.83 -5.36 -1.33
CA VAL A 37 -16.66 -5.18 -0.46
C VAL A 37 -16.21 -6.57 -0.02
N LEU A 38 -15.04 -6.98 -0.48
CA LEU A 38 -14.41 -8.26 -0.16
C LEU A 38 -13.26 -8.02 0.82
N VAL A 39 -13.46 -8.43 2.08
CA VAL A 39 -12.41 -8.43 3.09
C VAL A 39 -11.69 -9.77 3.06
N VAL A 40 -10.37 -9.74 2.90
CA VAL A 40 -9.49 -10.89 3.12
C VAL A 40 -8.83 -10.72 4.49
N ASP A 41 -9.30 -11.50 5.47
CA ASP A 41 -8.72 -11.52 6.82
C ASP A 41 -7.57 -12.53 6.88
N ASP A 42 -6.35 -12.04 7.05
CA ASP A 42 -5.12 -12.83 7.10
C ASP A 42 -4.82 -13.36 8.52
N GLY A 43 -5.86 -13.89 9.17
CA GLY A 43 -5.78 -14.60 10.45
C GLY A 43 -5.81 -13.68 11.67
N SER A 44 -6.69 -12.68 11.68
CA SER A 44 -6.82 -11.77 12.83
C SER A 44 -7.38 -12.45 14.08
N THR A 45 -6.97 -11.94 15.25
CA THR A 45 -7.36 -12.42 16.58
C THR A 45 -7.84 -11.29 17.49
N ASP A 46 -8.06 -10.10 16.95
CA ASP A 46 -8.36 -8.87 17.69
C ASP A 46 -9.86 -8.48 17.65
N GLY A 47 -10.74 -9.41 17.27
CA GLY A 47 -12.17 -9.14 17.08
C GLY A 47 -12.55 -8.69 15.66
N THR A 48 -11.57 -8.57 14.75
CA THR A 48 -11.83 -8.34 13.32
C THR A 48 -12.90 -9.28 12.72
N PRO A 49 -12.86 -10.61 12.94
CA PRO A 49 -13.89 -11.51 12.40
C PRO A 49 -15.31 -11.19 12.89
N ASP A 50 -15.45 -10.89 14.18
CA ASP A 50 -16.74 -10.60 14.81
C ASP A 50 -17.33 -9.28 14.29
N LEU A 51 -16.48 -8.25 14.12
CA LEU A 51 -16.85 -6.99 13.51
C LEU A 51 -17.41 -7.19 12.09
N ILE A 52 -16.69 -7.95 11.25
CA ILE A 52 -17.09 -8.17 9.86
C ILE A 52 -18.40 -8.97 9.79
N ALA A 53 -18.55 -9.98 10.65
CA ALA A 53 -19.78 -10.77 10.75
C ALA A 53 -20.97 -9.88 11.13
N ALA A 54 -20.81 -9.00 12.13
CA ALA A 54 -21.86 -8.07 12.55
C ALA A 54 -22.26 -7.11 11.42
N LEU A 55 -21.30 -6.49 10.73
CA LEU A 55 -21.58 -5.58 9.61
C LEU A 55 -22.26 -6.29 8.43
N SER A 56 -21.93 -7.57 8.18
CA SER A 56 -22.49 -8.32 7.05
C SER A 56 -23.99 -8.60 7.17
N LEU A 57 -24.57 -8.49 8.38
CA LEU A 57 -26.01 -8.64 8.61
C LEU A 57 -26.82 -7.53 7.93
N ASP A 58 -26.31 -6.29 7.98
CA ASP A 58 -26.98 -5.12 7.41
C ASP A 58 -26.49 -4.80 5.99
N HIS A 59 -25.33 -5.35 5.59
CA HIS A 59 -24.69 -5.06 4.32
C HIS A 59 -24.48 -6.35 3.49
N PRO A 60 -25.46 -6.78 2.67
CA PRO A 60 -25.38 -8.04 1.91
C PRO A 60 -24.32 -8.06 0.80
N HIS A 61 -23.71 -6.91 0.49
CA HIS A 61 -22.61 -6.77 -0.45
C HIS A 61 -21.23 -6.81 0.24
N LEU A 62 -21.17 -6.99 1.56
CA LEU A 62 -19.96 -7.27 2.32
C LEU A 62 -19.70 -8.78 2.37
N ARG A 63 -18.49 -9.20 2.02
CA ARG A 63 -18.03 -10.59 2.12
C ARG A 63 -16.70 -10.64 2.82
N CYS A 64 -16.48 -11.74 3.55
CA CYS A 64 -15.20 -12.03 4.19
C CYS A 64 -14.67 -13.37 3.71
N VAL A 65 -13.37 -13.44 3.45
CA VAL A 65 -12.61 -14.67 3.28
C VAL A 65 -11.50 -14.66 4.31
N ALA A 66 -11.59 -15.58 5.28
CA ALA A 66 -10.55 -15.76 6.28
C ALA A 66 -9.53 -16.80 5.80
N GLN A 67 -8.26 -16.56 6.11
CA GLN A 67 -7.16 -17.48 5.87
C GLN A 67 -6.18 -17.44 7.06
N PRO A 68 -5.35 -18.49 7.27
CA PRO A 68 -4.22 -18.38 8.19
C PRO A 68 -3.26 -17.28 7.73
N ASN A 69 -2.57 -16.62 8.66
CA ASN A 69 -1.62 -15.56 8.34
C ASN A 69 -0.54 -16.06 7.36
N GLN A 70 -0.55 -15.49 6.18
CA GLN A 70 0.23 -15.90 5.01
C GLN A 70 0.94 -14.72 4.34
N GLY A 71 0.74 -13.51 4.85
CA GLY A 71 1.37 -12.30 4.34
C GLY A 71 0.60 -11.65 3.19
N ARG A 72 0.97 -10.39 2.93
CA ARG A 72 0.24 -9.47 2.04
C ARG A 72 0.03 -10.01 0.63
N ALA A 73 1.09 -10.51 -0.01
CA ALA A 73 1.01 -11.02 -1.37
C ALA A 73 0.01 -12.17 -1.50
N ARG A 74 -0.02 -13.09 -0.52
CA ARG A 74 -0.96 -14.22 -0.50
C ARG A 74 -2.39 -13.75 -0.24
N ALA A 75 -2.59 -12.86 0.72
CA ALA A 75 -3.91 -12.27 0.99
C ALA A 75 -4.46 -11.51 -0.24
N ARG A 76 -3.64 -10.70 -0.91
CA ARG A 76 -4.03 -10.00 -2.15
C ARG A 76 -4.39 -10.98 -3.27
N ASN A 77 -3.62 -12.06 -3.44
CA ASN A 77 -3.93 -13.13 -4.39
C ASN A 77 -5.23 -13.87 -4.07
N THR A 78 -5.54 -14.08 -2.79
CA THR A 78 -6.87 -14.57 -2.37
C THR A 78 -7.96 -13.60 -2.82
N GLY A 79 -7.74 -12.29 -2.65
CA GLY A 79 -8.61 -11.26 -3.22
C GLY A 79 -8.84 -11.39 -4.72
N ILE A 80 -7.80 -11.64 -5.51
CA ILE A 80 -7.93 -11.86 -6.98
C ILE A 80 -8.84 -13.06 -7.28
N ARG A 81 -8.65 -14.17 -6.56
CA ARG A 81 -9.39 -15.42 -6.80
C ARG A 81 -10.86 -15.35 -6.36
N GLU A 82 -11.14 -14.66 -5.26
CA GLU A 82 -12.45 -14.66 -4.60
C GLU A 82 -13.36 -13.49 -5.03
N ALA A 83 -12.77 -12.47 -5.66
CA ALA A 83 -13.47 -11.34 -6.25
C ALA A 83 -14.40 -11.79 -7.38
N LYS A 84 -15.65 -11.32 -7.35
CA LYS A 84 -16.66 -11.54 -8.38
C LYS A 84 -16.71 -10.41 -9.42
N GLY A 85 -16.05 -9.30 -9.15
CA GLY A 85 -16.00 -8.11 -9.98
C GLY A 85 -15.20 -8.30 -11.27
N GLU A 86 -15.57 -7.56 -12.31
CA GLU A 86 -14.71 -7.39 -13.50
C GLU A 86 -13.45 -6.59 -13.14
N TYR A 87 -13.63 -5.55 -12.32
CA TYR A 87 -12.55 -4.74 -11.77
C TYR A 87 -12.30 -5.12 -10.31
N LEU A 88 -11.03 -5.10 -9.89
CA LEU A 88 -10.65 -5.05 -8.48
C LEU A 88 -10.26 -3.62 -8.13
N CYS A 89 -10.74 -3.13 -7.00
CA CYS A 89 -10.20 -1.94 -6.36
C CYS A 89 -9.50 -2.35 -5.07
N TYR A 90 -8.16 -2.25 -5.01
CA TYR A 90 -7.44 -2.44 -3.76
C TYR A 90 -7.44 -1.15 -2.96
N VAL A 91 -7.74 -1.28 -1.68
CA VAL A 91 -7.65 -0.21 -0.69
C VAL A 91 -7.19 -0.78 0.63
N ASP A 92 -6.25 -0.09 1.29
CA ASP A 92 -5.71 -0.57 2.56
C ASP A 92 -6.77 -0.49 3.69
N SER A 93 -6.68 -1.41 4.65
CA SER A 93 -7.61 -1.51 5.80
C SER A 93 -7.63 -0.29 6.74
N ASP A 94 -6.69 0.64 6.56
CA ASP A 94 -6.55 1.88 7.32
C ASP A 94 -6.85 3.13 6.47
N VAL A 95 -7.56 2.97 5.36
CA VAL A 95 -7.98 4.07 4.46
C VAL A 95 -9.49 4.29 4.57
N VAL A 96 -9.88 5.50 4.96
CA VAL A 96 -11.27 5.97 4.95
C VAL A 96 -11.52 6.73 3.67
N VAL A 97 -12.50 6.34 2.86
CA VAL A 97 -12.73 6.91 1.53
C VAL A 97 -13.90 7.88 1.49
N VAL A 98 -13.96 8.72 0.46
CA VAL A 98 -15.12 9.57 0.20
C VAL A 98 -16.35 8.76 -0.26
N PRO A 99 -17.59 9.26 -0.10
CA PRO A 99 -18.80 8.55 -0.54
C PRO A 99 -18.88 8.28 -2.04
N THR A 100 -18.11 8.99 -2.87
CA THR A 100 -18.09 8.85 -4.34
C THR A 100 -16.90 8.03 -4.84
N PHE A 101 -16.19 7.33 -3.95
CA PHE A 101 -14.94 6.63 -4.26
C PHE A 101 -15.10 5.55 -5.33
N VAL A 102 -16.11 4.68 -5.17
CA VAL A 102 -16.43 3.63 -6.17
C VAL A 102 -16.81 4.26 -7.51
N GLN A 103 -17.66 5.30 -7.49
CA GLN A 103 -18.06 6.04 -8.68
C GLN A 103 -16.84 6.60 -9.42
N ALA A 104 -15.92 7.25 -8.71
CA ALA A 104 -14.74 7.89 -9.27
C ALA A 104 -13.77 6.89 -9.92
N HIS A 105 -13.57 5.72 -9.31
CA HIS A 105 -12.76 4.66 -9.91
C HIS A 105 -13.37 4.13 -11.22
N MET A 106 -14.66 3.81 -11.20
CA MET A 106 -15.36 3.24 -12.35
C MET A 106 -15.48 4.24 -13.50
N GLU A 107 -15.78 5.50 -13.19
CA GLU A 107 -15.84 6.58 -14.17
C GLU A 107 -14.48 6.85 -14.80
N ALA A 108 -13.39 6.81 -14.03
CA ALA A 108 -12.03 6.95 -14.56
C ALA A 108 -11.67 5.83 -15.56
N HIS A 109 -12.08 4.58 -15.29
CA HIS A 109 -11.94 3.49 -16.26
C HIS A 109 -12.78 3.71 -17.52
N ARG A 110 -14.05 4.14 -17.36
CA ARG A 110 -14.94 4.44 -18.49
C ARG A 110 -14.33 5.50 -19.41
N VAL A 111 -13.93 6.64 -18.85
CA VAL A 111 -13.32 7.76 -19.59
C VAL A 111 -12.01 7.33 -20.24
N ALA A 112 -11.19 6.52 -19.57
CA ALA A 112 -9.94 6.02 -20.15
C ALA A 112 -10.19 5.12 -21.37
N ARG A 113 -11.20 4.25 -21.29
CA ARG A 113 -11.60 3.37 -22.40
C ARG A 113 -12.13 4.16 -23.59
N GLU A 114 -12.88 5.23 -23.34
CA GLU A 114 -13.38 6.13 -24.39
C GLU A 114 -12.27 6.92 -25.07
N LYS A 115 -11.33 7.47 -24.29
CA LYS A 115 -10.21 8.25 -24.80
C LYS A 115 -9.16 7.42 -25.52
N ARG A 116 -8.96 6.16 -25.09
CA ARG A 116 -7.93 5.26 -25.63
C ARG A 116 -8.47 3.83 -25.78
N PRO A 117 -9.38 3.59 -26.75
CA PRO A 117 -9.95 2.26 -26.96
C PRO A 117 -8.85 1.21 -27.17
N GLY A 118 -9.01 0.05 -26.53
CA GLY A 118 -8.06 -1.07 -26.63
C GLY A 118 -6.79 -0.94 -25.79
N ARG A 119 -6.55 0.20 -25.11
CA ARG A 119 -5.45 0.34 -24.16
C ARG A 119 -5.90 -0.06 -22.76
N GLU A 120 -5.23 -1.06 -22.21
CA GLU A 120 -5.43 -1.47 -20.82
C GLU A 120 -4.82 -0.45 -19.85
N VAL A 121 -5.53 -0.18 -18.76
CA VAL A 121 -5.13 0.78 -17.73
C VAL A 121 -5.48 0.27 -16.34
N PHE A 122 -4.77 0.78 -15.34
CA PHE A 122 -5.28 0.85 -13.97
C PHE A 122 -5.49 2.31 -13.58
N VAL A 123 -6.40 2.54 -12.63
CA VAL A 123 -6.66 3.83 -12.02
C VAL A 123 -5.94 3.88 -10.69
N GLN A 124 -5.17 4.93 -10.45
CA GLN A 124 -4.58 5.29 -9.16
C GLN A 124 -5.40 6.41 -8.56
N GLY A 125 -5.97 6.16 -7.38
CA GLY A 125 -6.68 7.17 -6.61
C GLY A 125 -5.71 8.05 -5.81
N HIS A 126 -6.25 9.12 -5.24
CA HIS A 126 -5.50 10.07 -4.43
C HIS A 126 -5.52 9.60 -2.96
N SER A 127 -4.36 9.44 -2.35
CA SER A 127 -4.27 9.10 -0.92
C SER A 127 -3.68 10.26 -0.11
N VAL A 128 -4.36 10.64 0.97
CA VAL A 128 -3.91 11.70 1.89
C VAL A 128 -3.57 11.07 3.23
N ASN A 129 -2.33 11.24 3.69
CA ASN A 129 -1.93 10.76 5.02
C ASN A 129 -2.51 11.66 6.10
N VAL A 130 -3.12 11.05 7.11
CA VAL A 130 -3.73 11.74 8.25
C VAL A 130 -3.35 11.04 9.54
N ASP A 131 -2.96 11.80 10.57
CA ASP A 131 -2.54 11.29 11.88
C ASP A 131 -3.65 11.41 12.95
N ASP A 132 -4.69 12.20 12.69
CA ASP A 132 -5.88 12.32 13.54
C ASP A 132 -6.91 11.23 13.19
N PHE A 133 -7.02 10.25 14.07
CA PHE A 133 -7.94 9.11 13.94
C PHE A 133 -9.43 9.52 13.94
N GLU A 134 -9.78 10.61 14.61
CA GLU A 134 -11.17 11.06 14.71
C GLU A 134 -11.56 11.99 13.56
N ARG A 135 -10.61 12.77 13.03
CA ARG A 135 -10.85 13.79 12.01
C ARG A 135 -10.21 13.46 10.65
N LEU A 136 -10.19 12.17 10.30
CA LEU A 136 -9.58 11.67 9.06
C LEU A 136 -10.04 12.45 7.81
N THR A 137 -11.35 12.67 7.67
CA THR A 137 -11.95 13.32 6.49
C THR A 137 -11.90 14.85 6.51
N GLU A 138 -11.38 15.47 7.58
CA GLU A 138 -11.24 16.94 7.71
C GLU A 138 -9.87 17.44 7.23
N ALA A 139 -8.95 16.52 6.92
CA ALA A 139 -7.61 16.84 6.49
C ALA A 139 -7.60 17.68 5.19
N LYS A 140 -6.66 18.61 5.10
CA LYS A 140 -6.44 19.38 3.87
C LYS A 140 -5.94 18.45 2.78
N VAL A 141 -6.69 18.38 1.68
CA VAL A 141 -6.33 17.58 0.51
C VAL A 141 -5.35 18.37 -0.35
N PRO A 142 -4.10 17.90 -0.54
CA PRO A 142 -3.19 18.51 -1.51
C PRO A 142 -3.77 18.42 -2.92
N PRO A 143 -3.39 19.31 -3.85
CA PRO A 143 -3.91 19.26 -5.21
C PRO A 143 -3.43 18.04 -6.02
N PHE A 144 -2.37 17.38 -5.57
CA PHE A 144 -1.80 16.20 -6.22
C PHE A 144 -1.22 15.22 -5.18
N ASP A 145 -1.29 13.93 -5.50
CA ASP A 145 -0.57 12.88 -4.78
C ASP A 145 0.91 12.89 -5.22
N PRO A 146 1.88 13.09 -4.31
CA PRO A 146 3.31 13.13 -4.65
C PRO A 146 3.90 11.74 -4.97
N SER A 147 3.15 10.65 -4.79
CA SER A 147 3.63 9.29 -5.01
C SER A 147 4.09 9.09 -6.47
N ARG A 148 5.33 8.60 -6.60
CA ARG A 148 5.94 8.23 -7.89
C ARG A 148 5.88 6.73 -8.16
N ALA A 149 5.31 5.95 -7.24
CA ALA A 149 5.13 4.51 -7.43
C ALA A 149 4.22 4.28 -8.64
N PHE A 150 4.67 3.42 -9.56
CA PHE A 150 3.87 3.08 -10.74
C PHE A 150 2.62 2.32 -10.31
N PHE A 151 2.77 1.33 -9.43
CA PHE A 151 1.67 0.51 -8.91
C PHE A 151 1.86 0.36 -7.39
N ASP A 152 0.83 0.74 -6.62
CA ASP A 152 0.82 0.70 -5.15
C ASP A 152 -0.62 0.37 -4.73
N THR A 153 -0.82 -0.71 -3.98
CA THR A 153 -2.16 -1.24 -3.70
C THR A 153 -2.94 -0.46 -2.64
N LYS A 154 -2.39 0.64 -2.12
CA LYS A 154 -3.07 1.53 -1.17
C LYS A 154 -4.42 2.04 -1.65
N ASN A 155 -4.51 2.40 -2.94
CA ASN A 155 -5.69 2.98 -3.56
C ASN A 155 -5.59 2.90 -5.09
N ILE A 156 -5.97 1.76 -5.65
CA ILE A 156 -5.96 1.53 -7.09
C ILE A 156 -7.15 0.71 -7.54
N SER A 157 -7.51 0.80 -8.82
CA SER A 157 -8.40 -0.18 -9.44
C SER A 157 -7.92 -0.64 -10.81
N ILE A 158 -8.10 -1.91 -11.12
CA ILE A 158 -7.59 -2.57 -12.33
C ILE A 158 -8.53 -3.71 -12.74
N ARG A 159 -8.59 -4.04 -14.03
CA ARG A 159 -9.31 -5.25 -14.48
C ARG A 159 -8.71 -6.51 -13.86
N ARG A 160 -9.56 -7.37 -13.31
CA ARG A 160 -9.18 -8.66 -12.70
C ARG A 160 -8.35 -9.51 -13.63
N ALA A 161 -8.79 -9.61 -14.89
CA ALA A 161 -8.12 -10.37 -15.93
C ALA A 161 -6.65 -9.95 -16.13
N LEU A 162 -6.30 -8.66 -15.97
CA LEU A 162 -4.91 -8.21 -16.11
C LEU A 162 -4.01 -8.74 -14.99
N LEU A 163 -4.53 -8.76 -13.76
CA LEU A 163 -3.80 -9.33 -12.63
C LEU A 163 -3.63 -10.84 -12.78
N GLU A 164 -4.66 -11.54 -13.24
CA GLU A 164 -4.60 -12.98 -13.56
C GLU A 164 -3.58 -13.25 -14.68
N GLU A 165 -3.58 -12.45 -15.74
CA GLU A 165 -2.72 -12.59 -16.91
C GLU A 165 -1.23 -12.32 -16.62
N VAL A 166 -0.91 -11.48 -15.62
CA VAL A 166 0.47 -11.32 -15.16
C VAL A 166 0.86 -12.38 -14.12
N GLY A 167 -0.10 -13.13 -13.56
CA GLY A 167 0.13 -14.19 -12.57
C GLY A 167 -0.03 -13.77 -11.11
N GLY A 168 -0.72 -12.65 -10.84
CA GLY A 168 -0.91 -12.11 -9.48
C GLY A 168 0.37 -11.61 -8.83
N PHE A 169 0.34 -11.40 -7.52
CA PHE A 169 1.49 -10.98 -6.70
C PHE A 169 2.44 -12.16 -6.45
N ASP A 170 3.76 -11.93 -6.55
CA ASP A 170 4.74 -12.97 -6.27
C ASP A 170 4.77 -13.30 -4.75
N THR A 171 4.43 -14.55 -4.41
CA THR A 171 4.29 -14.98 -3.01
C THR A 171 5.62 -15.27 -2.29
N GLY A 172 6.75 -15.05 -2.97
CA GLY A 172 8.09 -15.06 -2.38
C GLY A 172 8.46 -13.73 -1.73
N PHE A 173 7.68 -12.66 -1.93
CA PHE A 173 7.74 -11.47 -1.08
C PHE A 173 7.02 -11.75 0.25
N VAL A 174 7.77 -12.31 1.20
CA VAL A 174 7.25 -12.77 2.50
C VAL A 174 7.46 -11.76 3.63
N GLU A 175 8.33 -10.77 3.42
CA GLU A 175 8.57 -9.66 4.35
C GLU A 175 8.05 -8.34 3.76
N TYR A 176 8.30 -7.22 4.44
CA TYR A 176 7.78 -5.93 4.04
C TYR A 176 8.37 -5.40 2.71
N GLY A 177 7.49 -5.14 1.74
CA GLY A 177 7.75 -4.25 0.60
C GLY A 177 8.12 -4.95 -0.72
N TRP A 178 8.09 -4.14 -1.78
CA TRP A 178 8.41 -4.44 -3.19
C TRP A 178 7.40 -5.30 -3.96
N GLU A 179 6.47 -5.98 -3.30
CA GLU A 179 5.50 -6.85 -3.95
C GLU A 179 4.59 -6.10 -4.94
N ASP A 180 4.20 -4.87 -4.61
CA ASP A 180 3.36 -4.02 -5.47
C ASP A 180 4.17 -3.41 -6.62
N LEU A 181 5.42 -3.02 -6.35
CA LEU A 181 6.30 -2.44 -7.37
C LEU A 181 6.72 -3.50 -8.39
N GLU A 182 6.93 -4.74 -7.96
CA GLU A 182 7.29 -5.86 -8.82
C GLU A 182 6.18 -6.19 -9.82
N ILE A 183 4.94 -6.36 -9.36
CA ILE A 183 3.81 -6.57 -10.28
C ILE A 183 3.61 -5.35 -11.19
N GLY A 184 3.89 -4.14 -10.69
CA GLY A 184 3.93 -2.91 -11.48
C GLY A 184 4.91 -2.96 -12.66
N VAL A 185 6.10 -3.55 -12.48
CA VAL A 185 7.07 -3.77 -13.57
C VAL A 185 6.50 -4.72 -14.62
N ARG A 186 5.89 -5.84 -14.20
CA ARG A 186 5.24 -6.79 -15.12
C ARG A 186 4.08 -6.16 -15.89
N LEU A 187 3.24 -5.36 -15.24
CA LEU A 187 2.14 -4.63 -15.89
C LEU A 187 2.68 -3.59 -16.89
N LYS A 188 3.72 -2.84 -16.52
CA LYS A 188 4.38 -1.86 -17.40
C LYS A 188 4.96 -2.54 -18.64
N ALA A 189 5.57 -3.71 -18.49
CA ALA A 189 6.11 -4.51 -19.61
C ALA A 189 5.00 -4.98 -20.59
N LYS A 190 3.76 -5.18 -20.12
CA LYS A 190 2.59 -5.43 -20.99
C LYS A 190 1.97 -4.17 -21.62
N GLY A 191 2.55 -2.99 -21.38
CA GLY A 191 2.06 -1.72 -21.93
C GLY A 191 0.85 -1.14 -21.20
N VAL A 192 0.47 -1.70 -20.04
CA VAL A 192 -0.64 -1.19 -19.22
C VAL A 192 -0.35 0.26 -18.82
N GLY A 193 -1.31 1.15 -19.07
CA GLY A 193 -1.21 2.56 -18.71
C GLY A 193 -1.68 2.86 -17.29
N ILE A 194 -1.35 4.06 -16.82
CA ILE A 194 -1.85 4.62 -15.56
C ILE A 194 -2.81 5.78 -15.84
N VAL A 195 -3.92 5.80 -15.13
CA VAL A 195 -4.88 6.91 -15.06
C VAL A 195 -4.92 7.38 -13.61
N ARG A 196 -4.72 8.68 -13.36
CA ARG A 196 -4.82 9.24 -12.00
C ARG A 196 -6.19 9.89 -11.81
N SER A 197 -6.83 9.61 -10.69
CA SER A 197 -8.11 10.20 -10.31
C SER A 197 -7.99 10.90 -8.95
N ASN A 198 -8.09 12.23 -8.96
CA ASN A 198 -8.17 13.02 -7.72
C ASN A 198 -9.53 12.86 -7.02
N GLU A 199 -10.56 12.41 -7.72
CA GLU A 199 -11.90 12.18 -7.16
C GLU A 199 -12.01 10.85 -6.42
N ALA A 200 -11.15 9.87 -6.75
CA ALA A 200 -11.01 8.62 -6.04
C ALA A 200 -10.14 8.82 -4.77
N LEU A 201 -10.67 9.62 -3.84
CA LEU A 201 -9.95 10.09 -2.66
C LEU A 201 -10.09 9.14 -1.47
N GLY A 202 -8.96 8.82 -0.85
CA GLY A 202 -8.85 8.10 0.42
C GLY A 202 -7.98 8.83 1.42
N PHE A 203 -8.37 8.78 2.70
CA PHE A 203 -7.63 9.30 3.84
C PHE A 203 -6.95 8.13 4.55
N HIS A 204 -5.63 8.02 4.41
CA HIS A 204 -4.82 6.96 4.98
C HIS A 204 -4.40 7.32 6.40
N TYR A 205 -4.87 6.55 7.38
CA TYR A 205 -4.48 6.76 8.77
C TYR A 205 -3.01 6.34 8.98
N HIS A 206 -2.17 7.34 9.23
CA HIS A 206 -0.75 7.18 9.50
C HIS A 206 -0.42 7.91 10.80
N PRO A 207 -0.37 7.20 11.94
CA PRO A 207 -0.08 7.80 13.24
C PRO A 207 1.17 8.70 13.22
N ALA A 208 1.12 9.76 14.04
CA ALA A 208 2.28 10.60 14.26
C ALA A 208 3.46 9.77 14.78
N PHE A 209 4.66 10.08 14.28
CA PHE A 209 5.88 9.40 14.70
C PHE A 209 6.13 9.56 16.20
N THR A 210 6.47 8.46 16.86
CA THR A 210 7.00 8.46 18.23
C THR A 210 8.37 7.78 18.28
N VAL A 211 9.20 8.15 19.25
CA VAL A 211 10.49 7.48 19.46
C VAL A 211 10.34 5.99 19.77
N ALA A 212 9.18 5.58 20.31
CA ALA A 212 8.86 4.19 20.56
C ALA A 212 8.73 3.36 19.27
N ASP A 213 8.46 3.99 18.12
CA ASP A 213 8.33 3.32 16.82
C ASP A 213 9.67 2.93 16.19
N LEU A 214 10.79 3.52 16.63
CA LEU A 214 12.11 3.32 16.01
C LEU A 214 12.52 1.85 15.82
N PRO A 215 12.34 0.93 16.80
CA PRO A 215 12.67 -0.48 16.60
C PRO A 215 11.83 -1.15 15.50
N LYS A 216 10.53 -0.81 15.44
CA LYS A 216 9.62 -1.31 14.41
C LYS A 216 9.98 -0.77 13.04
N LEU A 217 10.23 0.54 12.93
CA LEU A 217 10.62 1.18 11.66
C LEU A 217 11.96 0.65 11.15
N ARG A 218 12.92 0.43 12.03
CA ARG A 218 14.18 -0.23 11.68
C ARG A 218 13.94 -1.62 11.10
N ARG A 219 13.13 -2.45 11.76
CA ARG A 219 12.81 -3.80 11.28
C ARG A 219 12.16 -3.76 9.89
N ILE A 220 11.26 -2.81 9.64
CA ILE A 220 10.64 -2.59 8.33
C ILE A 220 11.70 -2.28 7.27
N GLU A 221 12.68 -1.43 7.56
CA GLU A 221 13.75 -1.11 6.61
C GLU A 221 14.71 -2.29 6.39
N GLU A 222 15.00 -3.09 7.42
CA GLU A 222 15.77 -4.33 7.27
C GLU A 222 15.06 -5.35 6.35
N GLU A 223 13.76 -5.58 6.59
CA GLU A 223 12.89 -6.43 5.75
C GLU A 223 12.82 -5.91 4.30
N ARG A 224 12.67 -4.58 4.13
CA ARG A 224 12.69 -3.93 2.82
C ARG A 224 14.00 -4.20 2.09
N GLY A 225 15.15 -4.14 2.76
CA GLY A 225 16.45 -4.41 2.16
C GLY A 225 16.58 -5.84 1.63
N ARG A 226 16.13 -6.83 2.41
CA ARG A 226 16.16 -8.24 1.98
C ARG A 226 15.23 -8.50 0.80
N MET A 227 14.02 -7.94 0.81
CA MET A 227 13.07 -8.08 -0.30
C MET A 227 13.51 -7.29 -1.55
N ALA A 228 14.27 -6.20 -1.39
CA ALA A 228 14.85 -5.47 -2.52
C ALA A 228 15.82 -6.34 -3.33
N ALA A 229 16.61 -7.20 -2.68
CA ALA A 229 17.51 -8.13 -3.36
C ALA A 229 16.75 -9.13 -4.24
N ARG A 230 15.62 -9.65 -3.74
CA ARG A 230 14.71 -10.50 -4.53
C ARG A 230 14.17 -9.75 -5.74
N PHE A 231 13.69 -8.52 -5.55
CA PHE A 231 13.14 -7.71 -6.63
C PHE A 231 14.19 -7.45 -7.74
N LEU A 232 15.43 -7.13 -7.35
CA LEU A 232 16.56 -6.97 -8.28
C LEU A 232 16.90 -8.25 -9.03
N ALA A 233 16.91 -9.40 -8.35
CA ALA A 233 17.19 -10.68 -8.99
C ALA A 233 16.14 -11.02 -10.05
N MET A 234 14.88 -10.66 -9.83
CA MET A 234 13.79 -10.84 -10.80
C MET A 234 13.89 -9.86 -11.98
N HIS A 235 14.29 -8.62 -11.71
CA HIS A 235 14.28 -7.53 -12.70
C HIS A 235 15.58 -6.71 -12.65
N PRO A 236 16.71 -7.21 -13.19
CA PRO A 236 18.05 -6.61 -13.04
C PRO A 236 18.26 -5.39 -13.97
N THR A 237 17.31 -4.46 -13.97
CA THR A 237 17.33 -3.24 -14.81
C THR A 237 17.86 -2.05 -14.04
N LEU A 238 18.31 -1.01 -14.76
CA LEU A 238 18.76 0.25 -14.13
C LEU A 238 17.63 0.92 -13.35
N ASP A 239 16.41 0.90 -13.86
CA ASP A 239 15.22 1.45 -13.19
C ASP A 239 15.02 0.79 -11.81
N VAL A 240 15.11 -0.54 -11.75
CA VAL A 240 14.94 -1.28 -10.48
C VAL A 240 16.12 -1.01 -9.54
N ARG A 241 17.37 -0.96 -10.03
CA ARG A 241 18.54 -0.57 -9.22
C ARG A 241 18.41 0.82 -8.63
N LEU A 242 17.86 1.77 -9.38
CA LEU A 242 17.56 3.11 -8.87
C LEU A 242 16.46 3.08 -7.81
N MET A 243 15.40 2.29 -8.02
CA MET A 243 14.30 2.13 -7.06
C MET A 243 14.77 1.50 -5.74
N THR A 244 15.57 0.43 -5.80
CA THR A 244 16.11 -0.29 -4.63
C THR A 244 17.35 0.36 -4.03
N GLN A 245 17.82 1.46 -4.62
CA GLN A 245 19.02 2.18 -4.20
C GLN A 245 20.32 1.37 -4.27
N ASP A 246 20.38 0.35 -5.14
CA ASP A 246 21.58 -0.42 -5.46
C ASP A 246 22.48 0.32 -6.46
N THR A 247 22.93 1.53 -6.10
CA THR A 247 23.88 2.30 -6.92
C THR A 247 24.89 3.05 -6.06
N TRP A 248 26.11 3.21 -6.57
CA TRP A 248 27.20 3.95 -5.91
C TRP A 248 26.78 5.35 -5.43
N PHE A 249 25.87 6.01 -6.15
CA PHE A 249 25.33 7.31 -5.78
C PHE A 249 24.57 7.25 -4.46
N HIS A 250 23.66 6.28 -4.31
CA HIS A 250 22.90 6.11 -3.07
C HIS A 250 23.80 5.68 -1.90
N GLU A 251 24.84 4.89 -2.18
CA GLU A 251 25.83 4.53 -1.17
C GLU A 251 26.59 5.75 -0.65
N GLY A 252 27.09 6.59 -1.55
CA GLY A 252 27.78 7.82 -1.21
C GLY A 252 26.86 8.80 -0.48
N LEU A 253 25.63 8.98 -0.97
CA LEU A 253 24.64 9.84 -0.33
C LEU A 253 24.31 9.36 1.10
N ASN A 254 24.09 8.07 1.28
CA ASN A 254 23.85 7.50 2.60
C ASN A 254 25.07 7.68 3.52
N ALA A 255 26.28 7.47 3.03
CA ALA A 255 27.51 7.67 3.80
C ALA A 255 27.66 9.13 4.26
N ILE A 256 27.28 10.11 3.43
CA ILE A 256 27.26 11.53 3.81
C ILE A 256 26.18 11.80 4.86
N LEU A 257 24.93 11.41 4.60
CA LEU A 257 23.79 11.70 5.45
C LEU A 257 23.85 11.02 6.83
N THR A 258 24.54 9.88 6.92
CA THR A 258 24.70 9.12 8.17
C THR A 258 26.05 9.34 8.83
N TRP A 259 26.92 10.18 8.25
CA TRP A 259 28.33 10.32 8.65
C TRP A 259 29.00 8.94 8.80
N GLY A 260 28.98 8.15 7.73
CA GLY A 260 29.53 6.80 7.71
C GLY A 260 28.87 5.83 8.69
N GLY A 261 27.62 6.09 9.10
CA GLY A 261 26.87 5.28 10.07
C GLY A 261 26.98 5.72 11.54
N LEU A 262 27.75 6.79 11.84
CA LEU A 262 27.80 7.37 13.19
C LEU A 262 26.44 7.96 13.61
N LEU A 263 25.70 8.53 12.66
CA LEU A 263 24.32 8.96 12.87
C LEU A 263 23.37 7.78 12.63
N ASN A 264 22.63 7.39 13.67
CA ASN A 264 21.69 6.28 13.67
C ASN A 264 20.57 6.53 14.69
N GLU A 265 19.63 5.58 14.79
CA GLU A 265 18.47 5.67 15.67
C GLU A 265 18.83 5.78 17.16
N ARG A 266 20.04 5.35 17.54
CA ARG A 266 20.53 5.40 18.93
C ARG A 266 21.25 6.72 19.20
N SER A 267 22.16 7.13 18.33
CA SER A 267 22.92 8.38 18.51
C SER A 267 22.04 9.63 18.37
N LEU A 268 21.00 9.57 17.52
CA LEU A 268 20.03 10.66 17.38
C LEU A 268 18.82 10.56 18.32
N ARG A 269 18.74 9.54 19.19
CA ARG A 269 17.62 9.37 20.12
C ARG A 269 17.31 10.63 20.94
N PRO A 270 18.28 11.32 21.57
CA PRO A 270 17.98 12.54 22.33
C PRO A 270 17.36 13.65 21.48
N LEU A 271 17.76 13.74 20.20
CA LEU A 271 17.18 14.69 19.25
C LEU A 271 15.74 14.31 18.90
N PHE A 272 15.48 13.03 18.61
CA PHE A 272 14.12 12.57 18.32
C PHE A 272 13.18 12.82 19.50
N GLU A 273 13.62 12.53 20.73
CA GLU A 273 12.85 12.80 21.95
C GLU A 273 12.59 14.30 22.15
N ALA A 274 13.56 15.15 21.82
CA ALA A 274 13.38 16.60 21.88
C ALA A 274 12.37 17.11 20.84
N LEU A 275 12.44 16.62 19.60
CA LEU A 275 11.49 16.96 18.54
C LEU A 275 10.08 16.46 18.86
N GLU A 276 9.95 15.24 19.37
CA GLU A 276 8.67 14.67 19.80
C GLU A 276 8.03 15.51 20.92
N ARG A 277 8.79 15.84 21.99
CA ARG A 277 8.30 16.71 23.07
C ARG A 277 7.89 18.10 22.59
N ALA A 278 8.55 18.61 21.56
CA ALA A 278 8.25 19.92 20.97
C ALA A 278 7.13 19.87 19.91
N GLY A 279 6.53 18.70 19.64
CA GLY A 279 5.45 18.53 18.67
C GLY A 279 5.91 18.49 17.20
N TYR A 280 7.21 18.42 16.94
CA TYR A 280 7.79 18.34 15.60
C TYR A 280 7.92 16.89 15.11
N THR A 281 6.88 16.07 15.30
CA THR A 281 6.87 14.63 14.97
C THR A 281 7.10 14.38 13.48
N GLY A 282 6.57 15.22 12.58
CA GLY A 282 6.81 15.11 11.14
C GLY A 282 8.26 15.38 10.73
N VAL A 283 8.98 16.24 11.45
CA VAL A 283 10.42 16.47 11.23
C VAL A 283 11.22 15.28 11.77
N ALA A 284 10.86 14.79 12.95
CA ALA A 284 11.48 13.60 13.55
C ALA A 284 11.33 12.37 12.64
N ALA A 285 10.15 12.17 12.05
CA ALA A 285 9.88 11.09 11.10
C ALA A 285 10.80 11.14 9.86
N GLN A 286 10.99 12.32 9.26
CA GLN A 286 11.86 12.49 8.10
C GLN A 286 13.34 12.23 8.44
N LEU A 287 13.80 12.74 9.59
CA LEU A 287 15.16 12.46 10.06
C LEU A 287 15.36 10.97 10.38
N ALA A 288 14.36 10.33 10.99
CA ALA A 288 14.38 8.90 11.25
C ALA A 288 14.47 8.10 9.94
N GLN A 289 13.68 8.43 8.91
CA GLN A 289 13.76 7.78 7.60
C GLN A 289 15.16 7.84 7.00
N ILE A 290 15.81 9.01 7.07
CA ILE A 290 17.19 9.19 6.55
C ILE A 290 18.15 8.22 7.22
N VAL A 291 18.18 8.18 8.56
CA VAL A 291 19.13 7.33 9.27
C VAL A 291 18.74 5.86 9.26
N LEU A 292 17.46 5.52 9.17
CA LEU A 292 17.02 4.13 9.11
C LEU A 292 17.28 3.48 7.75
N ASN A 293 17.32 4.26 6.66
CA ASN A 293 17.61 3.75 5.31
C ASN A 293 18.97 3.03 5.22
N GLN A 294 19.92 3.31 6.11
CA GLN A 294 21.18 2.57 6.17
C GLN A 294 20.99 1.06 6.41
N TYR A 295 19.94 0.68 7.13
CA TYR A 295 19.60 -0.72 7.40
C TYR A 295 19.08 -1.41 6.15
N ASN A 296 18.22 -0.75 5.38
CA ASN A 296 17.77 -1.21 4.06
C ASN A 296 18.96 -1.49 3.13
N LEU A 297 19.87 -0.52 2.98
CA LEU A 297 21.06 -0.69 2.13
C LEU A 297 22.00 -1.81 2.62
N ARG A 298 22.17 -1.95 3.94
CA ARG A 298 23.01 -3.01 4.52
C ARG A 298 22.45 -4.40 4.25
N GLU A 299 21.15 -4.59 4.49
CA GLU A 299 20.48 -5.87 4.30
C GLU A 299 20.42 -6.26 2.82
N LEU A 300 20.15 -5.29 1.94
CA LEU A 300 20.21 -5.47 0.49
C LEU A 300 21.57 -6.02 0.04
N ARG A 301 22.68 -5.37 0.41
CA ARG A 301 24.03 -5.85 0.06
C ARG A 301 24.34 -7.22 0.62
N THR A 302 23.90 -7.49 1.85
CA THR A 302 24.13 -8.78 2.51
C THR A 302 23.41 -9.89 1.75
N ALA A 303 22.14 -9.66 1.38
CA ALA A 303 21.36 -10.59 0.59
C ALA A 303 21.95 -10.83 -0.82
N LEU A 304 22.39 -9.78 -1.51
CA LEU A 304 23.03 -9.90 -2.83
C LEU A 304 24.37 -10.66 -2.79
N ARG A 305 25.13 -10.55 -1.69
CA ARG A 305 26.39 -11.31 -1.52
C ARG A 305 26.14 -12.80 -1.24
N ASN A 306 25.07 -13.12 -0.54
CA ASN A 306 24.75 -14.49 -0.14
C ASN A 306 24.04 -15.29 -1.24
N ASN A 307 23.43 -14.61 -2.22
CA ASN A 307 22.79 -15.21 -3.40
C ASN A 307 23.23 -14.45 -4.67
N PRO A 308 24.46 -14.70 -5.18
CA PRO A 308 25.01 -14.01 -6.34
C PRO A 308 24.33 -14.37 -7.66
#